data_AF-A0A6J6MML0-F1
#
_entry.id   AF-A0A6J6MML0-F1
#
_cell.length_a   1.000
_cell.length_b   1.000
_cell.length_c   1.000
_cell.angle_alpha   90.00
_cell.angle_beta   90.00
_cell.angle_gamma   90.00
#
_symmetry.space_group_name_H-M   'P 1'
#
loop_
_entity.id
_entity.type
_entity.pdbx_description
1 polymer ?
#
loop_
_entity_poly.entity_id
_entity_poly.type
_entity_poly.pdbx_seq_one_letter_code
_entity_poly.pdbx_strand_id
1 'polypeptide(L)'
;MNLRLRRPAIWALVIAATTATLVATSVVPSSATTGQGGQASAPRSTTNANGSFVFRTANGIVPTWESADVRITGVSPGSAISNFNNTGIEVTLPIVAVNGSANFASGGSRLTNVATGDFVNCATPVIDTKAKVVDCVTQGGINRRLFVIKSITAKSNIYGAFTRTTIYRGMTLRVANTVMADYLNDALDVNIFSPYVTFATGELTVNTKR
;
A
#
# COMPACT_ATOMS: atom_id res chain seq x y z
N MET A 1 18.39 -8.31 66.91
CA MET A 1 19.53 -9.24 66.85
C MET A 1 19.02 -10.59 66.36
N ASN A 2 19.28 -10.94 65.10
CA ASN A 2 19.31 -12.34 64.59
C ASN A 2 19.74 -12.35 63.12
N LEU A 3 21.00 -12.75 62.92
CA LEU A 3 21.65 -13.07 61.65
C LEU A 3 21.11 -14.42 61.15
N ARG A 4 20.76 -14.54 59.87
CA ARG A 4 20.92 -15.80 59.11
C ARG A 4 21.27 -15.54 57.65
N LEU A 5 22.47 -16.01 57.28
CA LEU A 5 22.98 -16.19 55.93
C LEU A 5 22.04 -17.01 55.06
N ARG A 6 21.94 -16.68 53.77
CA ARG A 6 21.85 -17.65 52.65
C ARG A 6 22.49 -17.08 51.37
N ARG A 7 23.68 -17.57 51.01
CA ARG A 7 24.06 -17.84 49.60
C ARG A 7 23.38 -19.14 49.18
N PRO A 8 22.98 -19.35 47.91
CA PRO A 8 23.87 -19.95 46.89
C PRO A 8 23.45 -19.49 45.46
N ALA A 9 23.94 -19.92 44.31
CA ALA A 9 25.05 -20.75 43.84
C ALA A 9 25.29 -20.35 42.38
N ILE A 10 26.56 -20.31 42.00
CA ILE A 10 27.07 -20.30 40.64
C ILE A 10 26.61 -21.61 39.97
N TRP A 11 25.98 -21.53 38.79
CA TRP A 11 25.78 -22.70 37.94
C TRP A 11 26.37 -22.48 36.56
N ALA A 12 27.10 -23.50 36.15
CA ALA A 12 28.02 -23.57 35.05
C ALA A 12 27.33 -23.52 33.68
N LEU A 13 28.03 -22.87 32.74
CA LEU A 13 27.76 -22.92 31.31
C LEU A 13 28.21 -24.29 30.76
N VAL A 14 27.28 -25.12 30.29
CA VAL A 14 27.59 -26.32 29.50
C VAL A 14 27.38 -25.99 28.03
N ILE A 15 28.46 -25.97 27.26
CA ILE A 15 28.44 -25.87 25.80
C ILE A 15 28.26 -27.28 25.25
N ALA A 16 27.10 -27.59 24.69
CA ALA A 16 26.88 -28.78 23.89
C ALA A 16 26.99 -28.42 22.40
N ALA A 17 28.05 -28.89 21.75
CA ALA A 17 28.17 -28.86 20.30
C ALA A 17 27.33 -30.01 19.72
N THR A 18 26.31 -29.67 18.94
CA THR A 18 25.57 -30.65 18.13
C THR A 18 25.70 -30.27 16.66
N THR A 19 26.39 -31.14 15.93
CA THR A 19 26.50 -31.17 14.47
C THR A 19 25.11 -31.39 13.86
N ALA A 20 24.65 -30.43 13.04
CA ALA A 20 23.43 -30.57 12.27
C ALA A 20 23.70 -31.37 10.99
N THR A 21 23.21 -32.60 10.93
CA THR A 21 23.16 -33.41 9.71
C THR A 21 22.03 -32.91 8.81
N LEU A 22 22.36 -32.47 7.59
CA LEU A 22 21.39 -32.13 6.55
C LEU A 22 20.66 -33.41 6.10
N VAL A 23 19.38 -33.53 6.45
CA VAL A 23 18.48 -34.53 5.86
C VAL A 23 17.78 -33.88 4.67
N ALA A 24 18.14 -34.32 3.46
CA ALA A 24 17.43 -33.98 2.24
C ALA A 24 16.03 -34.63 2.29
N THR A 25 14.99 -33.84 2.50
CA THR A 25 13.61 -34.27 2.34
C THR A 25 13.22 -34.17 0.87
N SER A 26 13.11 -35.34 0.22
CA SER A 26 12.45 -35.49 -1.07
C SER A 26 10.95 -35.21 -0.91
N VAL A 27 10.49 -34.10 -1.50
CA VAL A 27 9.07 -33.76 -1.52
C VAL A 27 8.37 -34.66 -2.55
N VAL A 28 7.43 -35.45 -2.07
CA VAL A 28 6.54 -36.30 -2.87
C VAL A 28 5.60 -35.41 -3.70
N PRO A 29 5.39 -35.68 -5.00
CA PRO A 29 4.40 -34.96 -5.80
C PRO A 29 2.99 -35.47 -5.50
N SER A 30 2.14 -34.61 -4.93
CA SER A 30 0.70 -34.86 -4.87
C SER A 30 0.06 -34.52 -6.22
N SER A 31 -0.42 -35.54 -6.91
CA SER A 31 -1.28 -35.45 -8.09
C SER A 31 -2.63 -34.87 -7.67
N ALA A 32 -2.93 -33.63 -8.07
CA ALA A 32 -4.27 -33.08 -8.05
C ALA A 32 -4.77 -32.86 -9.48
N THR A 33 -5.97 -33.35 -9.69
CA THR A 33 -6.71 -33.53 -10.95
C THR A 33 -7.15 -32.20 -11.57
N THR A 34 -6.95 -32.11 -12.89
CA THR A 34 -7.61 -31.27 -13.92
C THR A 34 -8.49 -30.09 -13.50
N GLY A 35 -8.03 -28.87 -13.80
CA GLY A 35 -8.85 -27.66 -13.89
C GLY A 35 -8.03 -26.42 -14.27
N GLN A 36 -8.07 -26.03 -15.54
CA GLN A 36 -7.51 -24.80 -16.15
C GLN A 36 -6.03 -24.48 -15.87
N GLY A 37 -5.18 -24.81 -16.86
CA GLY A 37 -3.80 -24.35 -16.94
C GLY A 37 -3.69 -22.84 -17.08
N GLY A 38 -3.57 -22.15 -15.96
CA GLY A 38 -2.87 -20.87 -15.91
C GLY A 38 -1.38 -21.17 -16.02
N GLN A 39 -0.75 -20.79 -17.14
CA GLN A 39 0.71 -20.74 -17.21
C GLN A 39 1.22 -19.97 -15.99
N ALA A 40 2.01 -20.62 -15.14
CA ALA A 40 2.76 -19.93 -14.11
C ALA A 40 3.64 -18.90 -14.83
N SER A 41 3.26 -17.62 -14.77
CA SER A 41 4.13 -16.54 -15.21
C SER A 41 5.43 -16.68 -14.44
N ALA A 42 6.56 -16.65 -15.15
CA ALA A 42 7.89 -16.68 -14.53
C ALA A 42 7.93 -15.75 -13.30
N PRO A 43 8.61 -16.13 -12.20
CA PRO A 43 8.73 -15.28 -11.03
C PRO A 43 9.23 -13.90 -11.47
N ARG A 44 8.40 -12.87 -11.32
CA ARG A 44 8.83 -11.51 -11.59
C ARG A 44 9.64 -11.05 -10.38
N SER A 45 10.91 -10.74 -10.62
CA SER A 45 11.78 -10.17 -9.60
C SER A 45 11.36 -8.74 -9.29
N THR A 46 11.22 -8.45 -7.99
CA THR A 46 11.08 -7.07 -7.53
C THR A 46 12.36 -6.32 -7.84
N THR A 47 12.24 -5.20 -8.55
CA THR A 47 13.37 -4.36 -8.97
C THR A 47 13.30 -3.02 -8.26
N ASN A 48 14.45 -2.49 -7.84
CA ASN A 48 14.53 -1.14 -7.27
C ASN A 48 14.08 -0.11 -8.33
N ALA A 49 13.23 0.81 -7.90
CA ALA A 49 12.70 1.88 -8.75
C ALA A 49 12.70 3.19 -7.96
N ASN A 50 12.62 4.31 -8.67
CA ASN A 50 12.29 5.59 -8.04
C ASN A 50 11.20 6.29 -8.85
N GLY A 51 10.54 7.27 -8.25
CA GLY A 51 9.47 8.03 -8.91
C GLY A 51 8.41 8.45 -7.92
N SER A 52 7.20 8.69 -8.41
CA SER A 52 6.10 9.19 -7.59
C SER A 52 4.75 8.73 -8.12
N PHE A 53 3.87 8.38 -7.20
CA PHE A 53 2.43 8.36 -7.43
C PHE A 53 1.83 9.61 -6.82
N VAL A 54 1.17 10.41 -7.66
CA VAL A 54 0.52 11.65 -7.26
C VAL A 54 -0.97 11.51 -7.56
N PHE A 55 -1.84 11.90 -6.64
CA PHE A 55 -3.25 12.05 -6.93
C PHE A 55 -3.81 13.34 -6.36
N ARG A 56 -4.74 13.93 -7.12
CA ARG A 56 -5.46 15.14 -6.75
C ARG A 56 -6.92 14.79 -6.57
N THR A 57 -7.50 15.19 -5.45
CA THR A 57 -8.94 15.02 -5.22
C THR A 57 -9.76 15.70 -6.31
N ALA A 58 -10.86 15.10 -6.72
CA ALA A 58 -11.80 15.70 -7.66
C ALA A 58 -12.54 16.88 -7.02
N ASN A 59 -13.13 17.74 -7.85
CA ASN A 59 -13.94 18.88 -7.39
C ASN A 59 -15.09 18.39 -6.50
N GLY A 60 -15.34 19.11 -5.40
CA GLY A 60 -16.41 18.81 -4.45
C GLY A 60 -16.05 17.73 -3.42
N ILE A 61 -14.98 16.96 -3.61
CA ILE A 61 -14.57 15.91 -2.66
C ILE A 61 -14.09 16.50 -1.35
N VAL A 62 -13.17 17.48 -1.38
CA VAL A 62 -12.66 18.11 -0.15
C VAL A 62 -13.77 18.80 0.63
N PRO A 63 -14.64 19.65 0.03
CA PRO A 63 -15.77 20.22 0.75
C PRO A 63 -16.73 19.17 1.34
N THR A 64 -17.01 18.08 0.60
CA THR A 64 -17.86 16.99 1.11
C THR A 64 -17.23 16.30 2.32
N TRP A 65 -15.94 16.00 2.24
CA TRP A 65 -15.19 15.41 3.35
C TRP A 65 -15.14 16.36 4.55
N GLU A 66 -14.81 17.63 4.36
CA GLU A 66 -14.78 18.63 5.44
C GLU A 66 -16.15 18.84 6.09
N SER A 67 -17.24 18.80 5.31
CA SER A 67 -18.61 18.90 5.85
C SER A 67 -19.02 17.71 6.72
N ALA A 68 -18.28 16.60 6.62
CA ALA A 68 -18.44 15.39 7.43
C ALA A 68 -17.23 15.16 8.35
N ASP A 69 -16.47 16.23 8.65
CA ASP A 69 -15.29 16.21 9.51
C ASP A 69 -14.16 15.26 9.05
N VAL A 70 -14.16 14.82 7.80
CA VAL A 70 -13.10 13.96 7.25
C VAL A 70 -11.98 14.82 6.66
N ARG A 71 -10.74 14.54 7.08
CA ARG A 71 -9.53 15.15 6.53
C ARG A 71 -8.57 14.09 6.02
N ILE A 72 -7.93 14.37 4.88
CA ILE A 72 -6.82 13.56 4.37
C ILE A 72 -5.48 14.19 4.77
N THR A 73 -4.54 13.36 5.18
CA THR A 73 -3.17 13.74 5.52
C THR A 73 -2.16 12.80 4.86
N GLY A 74 -0.96 13.29 4.60
CA GLY A 74 0.14 12.49 4.10
C GLY A 74 0.86 11.79 5.26
N VAL A 75 1.24 10.53 5.06
CA VAL A 75 2.06 9.77 6.00
C VAL A 75 3.46 9.63 5.42
N SER A 76 4.45 10.16 6.14
CA SER A 76 5.85 10.20 5.70
C SER A 76 6.36 8.82 5.23
N PRO A 77 7.17 8.77 4.16
CA PRO A 77 7.66 9.87 3.30
C PRO A 77 6.63 10.45 2.31
N GLY A 78 5.37 10.03 2.38
CA GLY A 78 4.28 10.66 1.63
C GLY A 78 3.86 12.00 2.22
N SER A 79 3.27 12.86 1.38
CA SER A 79 2.78 14.18 1.76
C SER A 79 1.39 14.44 1.21
N ALA A 80 0.61 15.28 1.89
CA ALA A 80 -0.66 15.82 1.39
C ALA A 80 -0.62 17.35 1.51
N ILE A 81 -0.91 18.05 0.43
CA ILE A 81 -0.85 19.51 0.35
C ILE A 81 -2.21 20.00 -0.16
N SER A 82 -2.84 20.91 0.59
CA SER A 82 -4.06 21.59 0.14
C SER A 82 -3.69 22.69 -0.86
N ASN A 83 -4.47 22.81 -1.93
CA ASN A 83 -4.31 23.91 -2.88
C ASN A 83 -4.79 25.23 -2.23
N PHE A 84 -4.28 26.38 -2.71
CA PHE A 84 -4.53 27.73 -2.15
C PHE A 84 -6.01 28.14 -2.00
N ASN A 85 -6.94 27.45 -2.67
CA ASN A 85 -8.38 27.71 -2.58
C ASN A 85 -9.14 26.64 -1.76
N ASN A 86 -8.46 25.71 -1.09
CA ASN A 86 -9.03 24.57 -0.34
C ASN A 86 -10.03 23.68 -1.11
N THR A 87 -10.11 23.81 -2.43
CA THR A 87 -11.02 23.01 -3.26
C THR A 87 -10.48 21.64 -3.62
N GLY A 88 -9.20 21.38 -3.34
CA GLY A 88 -8.56 20.11 -3.63
C GLY A 88 -7.28 19.90 -2.84
N ILE A 89 -6.95 18.63 -2.63
CA ILE A 89 -5.72 18.17 -1.98
C ILE A 89 -4.95 17.31 -2.97
N GLU A 90 -3.65 17.58 -3.08
CA GLU A 90 -2.69 16.74 -3.78
C GLU A 90 -1.95 15.86 -2.78
N VAL A 91 -1.97 14.55 -3.02
CA VAL A 91 -1.19 13.58 -2.27
C VAL A 91 -0.08 13.04 -3.16
N THR A 92 1.14 13.05 -2.63
CA THR A 92 2.34 12.56 -3.32
C THR A 92 2.99 11.46 -2.51
N LEU A 93 3.25 10.33 -3.18
CA LEU A 93 3.79 9.11 -2.60
C LEU A 93 5.03 8.66 -3.39
N PRO A 94 6.22 8.60 -2.79
CA PRO A 94 7.42 8.17 -3.50
C PRO A 94 7.35 6.69 -3.88
N ILE A 95 7.73 6.35 -5.12
CA ILE A 95 7.89 4.95 -5.55
C ILE A 95 9.29 4.48 -5.19
N VAL A 96 9.40 3.26 -4.66
CA VAL A 96 10.68 2.66 -4.22
C VAL A 96 11.02 1.34 -4.89
N ALA A 97 10.00 0.64 -5.42
CA ALA A 97 10.20 -0.62 -6.11
C ALA A 97 9.08 -0.89 -7.11
N VAL A 98 9.34 -1.82 -8.03
CA VAL A 98 8.36 -2.32 -8.99
C VAL A 98 8.48 -3.83 -9.13
N ASN A 99 7.34 -4.51 -9.26
CA ASN A 99 7.27 -5.91 -9.64
C ASN A 99 6.22 -6.06 -10.76
N GLY A 100 6.70 -6.13 -12.01
CA GLY A 100 5.82 -6.15 -13.17
C GLY A 100 5.00 -4.86 -13.31
N SER A 101 3.69 -4.95 -13.08
CA SER A 101 2.75 -3.81 -13.12
C SER A 101 2.47 -3.19 -11.75
N ALA A 102 2.89 -3.84 -10.67
CA ALA A 102 2.73 -3.41 -9.29
C ALA A 102 3.87 -2.49 -8.88
N ASN A 103 3.54 -1.28 -8.44
CA ASN A 103 4.49 -0.24 -8.07
C ASN A 103 4.34 0.02 -6.57
N PHE A 104 5.42 -0.19 -5.83
CA PHE A 104 5.43 -0.09 -4.38
C PHE A 104 5.82 1.33 -4.00
N ALA A 105 4.93 2.02 -3.29
CA ALA A 105 5.20 3.32 -2.74
C ALA A 105 5.65 3.23 -1.27
N SER A 106 6.50 4.15 -0.87
CA SER A 106 6.81 4.40 0.53
C SER A 106 5.87 5.47 1.11
N GLY A 107 5.64 5.38 2.42
CA GLY A 107 4.74 6.28 3.13
C GLY A 107 3.28 5.89 2.93
N GLY A 108 2.40 6.88 2.81
CA GLY A 108 0.98 6.63 2.65
C GLY A 108 0.12 7.87 2.76
N SER A 109 -1.17 7.64 2.93
CA SER A 109 -2.12 8.69 3.28
C SER A 109 -3.08 8.17 4.33
N ARG A 110 -3.62 9.07 5.14
CA ARG A 110 -4.58 8.76 6.19
C ARG A 110 -5.80 9.64 6.03
N LEU A 111 -6.97 9.01 6.05
CA LEU A 111 -8.25 9.67 6.25
C LEU A 111 -8.54 9.65 7.75
N THR A 112 -8.95 10.79 8.30
CA THR A 112 -9.27 10.94 9.72
C THR A 112 -10.57 11.70 9.86
N ASN A 113 -11.50 11.17 10.65
CA ASN A 113 -12.61 11.96 11.17
C ASN A 113 -12.06 12.82 12.32
N VAL A 114 -12.06 14.14 12.16
CA VAL A 114 -11.49 15.06 13.15
C VAL A 114 -12.43 15.31 14.34
N ALA A 115 -13.71 14.98 14.22
CA ALA A 115 -14.66 15.06 15.31
C ALA A 115 -14.51 13.87 16.28
N THR A 116 -14.35 12.65 15.75
CA THR A 116 -14.23 11.42 16.57
C THR A 116 -12.78 11.00 16.85
N GLY A 117 -11.85 11.36 15.97
CA GLY A 117 -10.47 10.89 15.98
C GLY A 117 -10.24 9.56 15.25
N ASP A 118 -11.29 8.93 14.72
CA ASP A 118 -11.19 7.68 13.97
C ASP A 118 -10.43 7.88 12.66
N PHE A 119 -9.74 6.83 12.20
CA PHE A 119 -8.94 6.93 11.00
C PHE A 119 -8.83 5.63 10.21
N VAL A 120 -8.68 5.80 8.89
CA VAL A 120 -8.26 4.73 7.99
C VAL A 120 -6.93 5.11 7.37
N ASN A 121 -5.92 4.28 7.62
CA ASN A 121 -4.60 4.44 7.02
C ASN A 121 -4.53 3.66 5.70
N CYS A 122 -3.96 4.29 4.67
CA CYS A 122 -3.43 3.59 3.51
C CYS A 122 -1.91 3.66 3.57
N ALA A 123 -1.30 2.73 4.31
CA ALA A 123 0.15 2.60 4.41
C ALA A 123 0.72 1.74 3.28
N THR A 124 1.95 2.05 2.88
CA THR A 124 2.74 1.31 1.89
C THR A 124 1.95 0.90 0.65
N PRO A 125 1.33 1.86 -0.06
CA PRO A 125 0.42 1.51 -1.13
C PRO A 125 1.12 0.80 -2.29
N VAL A 126 0.43 -0.17 -2.88
CA VAL A 126 0.84 -0.89 -4.08
C VAL A 126 -0.11 -0.51 -5.21
N ILE A 127 0.41 0.22 -6.20
CA ILE A 127 -0.34 0.68 -7.36
C ILE A 127 -0.14 -0.35 -8.47
N ASP A 128 -1.11 -1.25 -8.67
CA ASP A 128 -1.09 -2.20 -9.79
C ASP A 128 -1.86 -1.64 -10.98
N THR A 129 -1.12 -1.17 -11.97
CA THR A 129 -1.66 -0.57 -13.20
C THR A 129 -2.36 -1.57 -14.12
N LYS A 130 -2.04 -2.87 -14.01
CA LYS A 130 -2.67 -3.92 -14.82
C LYS A 130 -3.93 -4.44 -14.13
N ALA A 131 -3.84 -4.72 -12.84
CA ALA A 131 -5.01 -5.14 -12.04
C ALA A 131 -5.97 -3.97 -11.74
N LYS A 132 -5.53 -2.72 -11.99
CA LYS A 132 -6.30 -1.49 -11.81
C LYS A 132 -6.74 -1.29 -10.36
N VAL A 133 -5.84 -1.51 -9.42
CA VAL A 133 -6.09 -1.38 -7.98
C VAL A 133 -4.97 -0.59 -7.31
N VAL A 134 -5.33 0.04 -6.19
CA VAL A 134 -4.39 0.56 -5.21
C VAL A 134 -4.65 -0.18 -3.91
N ASP A 135 -3.72 -1.07 -3.59
CA ASP A 135 -3.77 -1.88 -2.38
C ASP A 135 -3.04 -1.15 -1.27
N CYS A 136 -3.59 -1.19 -0.07
CA CYS A 136 -3.12 -0.46 1.09
C CYS A 136 -3.03 -1.39 2.28
N VAL A 137 -2.02 -1.19 3.12
CA VAL A 137 -1.99 -1.79 4.45
C VAL A 137 -2.79 -0.90 5.40
N THR A 138 -3.91 -1.42 5.91
CA THR A 138 -4.79 -0.71 6.85
C THR A 138 -4.44 -1.02 8.30
N GLN A 139 -5.22 -0.49 9.23
CA GLN A 139 -5.09 -0.81 10.66
C GLN A 139 -5.13 -2.34 10.88
N GLY A 140 -4.26 -2.80 11.79
CA GLY A 140 -4.07 -4.24 12.04
C GLY A 140 -3.17 -4.97 11.03
N GLY A 141 -2.52 -4.25 10.10
CA GLY A 141 -1.59 -4.85 9.12
C GLY A 141 -2.30 -5.60 7.99
N ILE A 142 -3.60 -5.35 7.80
CA ILE A 142 -4.42 -6.05 6.80
C ILE A 142 -4.24 -5.37 5.45
N ASN A 143 -3.95 -6.15 4.41
CA ASN A 143 -3.95 -5.66 3.04
C ASN A 143 -5.39 -5.54 2.53
N ARG A 144 -5.77 -4.33 2.11
CA ARG A 144 -7.09 -4.04 1.52
C ARG A 144 -6.93 -3.30 0.21
N ARG A 145 -7.74 -3.70 -0.77
CA ARG A 145 -7.88 -2.98 -2.04
C ARG A 145 -8.78 -1.77 -1.83
N LEU A 146 -8.28 -0.72 -1.19
CA LEU A 146 -9.14 0.42 -0.83
C LEU A 146 -9.64 1.17 -2.06
N PHE A 147 -8.80 1.30 -3.09
CA PHE A 147 -9.14 2.06 -4.28
C PHE A 147 -8.95 1.24 -5.57
N VAL A 148 -9.70 1.63 -6.59
CA VAL A 148 -9.58 1.12 -7.96
C VAL A 148 -9.20 2.23 -8.91
N ILE A 149 -8.43 1.86 -9.94
CA ILE A 149 -8.06 2.71 -11.07
C ILE A 149 -9.06 2.43 -12.19
N LYS A 150 -10.16 3.19 -12.24
CA LYS A 150 -11.24 2.95 -13.21
C LYS A 150 -10.74 3.01 -14.66
N SER A 151 -9.91 4.01 -14.95
CA SER A 151 -9.30 4.23 -16.26
C SER A 151 -7.91 4.82 -16.12
N ILE A 152 -7.10 4.64 -17.15
CA ILE A 152 -5.82 5.33 -17.34
C ILE A 152 -5.88 5.93 -18.73
N THR A 153 -5.78 7.27 -18.83
CA THR A 153 -5.92 7.97 -20.11
C THR A 153 -4.75 7.69 -21.04
N ALA A 154 -3.52 7.76 -20.53
CA ALA A 154 -2.32 7.62 -21.34
C ALA A 154 -1.21 6.89 -20.60
N LYS A 155 -0.40 6.16 -21.37
CA LYS A 155 0.86 5.57 -20.95
C LYS A 155 1.95 5.97 -21.93
N SER A 156 3.05 6.51 -21.42
CA SER A 156 4.25 6.79 -22.22
C SER A 156 5.48 6.15 -21.60
N ASN A 157 6.50 5.93 -22.43
CA ASN A 157 7.82 5.49 -21.99
C ASN A 157 8.86 6.45 -22.55
N ILE A 158 9.78 6.89 -21.70
CA ILE A 158 10.97 7.63 -22.08
C ILE A 158 12.17 6.72 -21.81
N TYR A 159 13.03 6.55 -22.81
CA TYR A 159 14.20 5.68 -22.71
C TYR A 159 15.46 6.54 -22.67
N GLY A 160 16.19 6.47 -21.57
CA GLY A 160 17.56 6.96 -21.47
C GLY A 160 18.57 5.85 -21.78
N ALA A 161 19.85 6.17 -21.65
CA ALA A 161 20.94 5.23 -21.88
C ALA A 161 20.92 4.01 -20.93
N PHE A 162 20.56 4.23 -19.65
CA PHE A 162 20.56 3.19 -18.60
C PHE A 162 19.24 3.11 -17.81
N THR A 163 18.27 3.96 -18.16
CA THR A 163 17.03 4.12 -17.41
C THR A 163 15.83 4.06 -18.34
N ARG A 164 14.74 3.53 -17.83
CA ARG A 164 13.42 3.60 -18.45
C ARG A 164 12.48 4.33 -17.50
N THR A 165 11.90 5.42 -17.97
CA THR A 165 10.85 6.15 -17.27
C THR A 165 9.51 5.78 -17.89
N THR A 166 8.61 5.23 -17.09
CA THR A 166 7.22 4.94 -17.48
C THR A 166 6.30 5.94 -16.80
N ILE A 167 5.43 6.59 -17.56
CA ILE A 167 4.50 7.59 -17.06
C ILE A 167 3.07 7.17 -17.40
N TYR A 168 2.21 7.11 -16.39
CA TYR A 168 0.77 6.88 -16.53
C TYR A 168 0.05 8.15 -16.13
N ARG A 169 -0.78 8.71 -17.02
CA ARG A 169 -1.51 9.97 -16.78
C ARG A 169 -3.01 9.76 -16.79
N GLY A 170 -3.73 10.61 -16.06
CA GLY A 170 -5.20 10.61 -16.03
C GLY A 170 -5.76 9.33 -15.42
N MET A 171 -5.17 8.87 -14.31
CA MET A 171 -5.65 7.71 -13.57
C MET A 171 -6.89 8.08 -12.77
N THR A 172 -8.07 7.62 -13.16
CA THR A 172 -9.32 7.90 -12.44
C THR A 172 -9.44 6.99 -11.23
N LEU A 173 -9.46 7.53 -10.02
CA LEU A 173 -9.51 6.78 -8.77
C LEU A 173 -10.89 6.79 -8.14
N ARG A 174 -11.33 5.63 -7.67
CA ARG A 174 -12.60 5.41 -6.94
C ARG A 174 -12.39 4.49 -5.76
N VAL A 175 -13.32 4.51 -4.81
CA VAL A 175 -13.41 3.44 -3.80
C VAL A 175 -13.68 2.12 -4.53
N ALA A 176 -13.02 1.05 -4.11
CA ALA A 176 -12.94 -0.16 -4.93
C ALA A 176 -14.29 -0.83 -5.22
N ASN A 177 -15.15 -0.90 -4.22
CA ASN A 177 -16.48 -1.52 -4.31
C ASN A 177 -17.33 -1.08 -3.09
N THR A 178 -18.58 -1.53 -3.06
CA THR A 178 -19.51 -1.23 -1.95
C THR A 178 -18.95 -1.66 -0.60
N VAL A 179 -18.37 -2.86 -0.51
CA VAL A 179 -17.77 -3.37 0.74
C VAL A 179 -16.67 -2.46 1.28
N MET A 180 -15.83 -1.88 0.41
CA MET A 180 -14.80 -0.93 0.82
C MET A 180 -15.36 0.47 1.12
N ALA A 181 -16.46 0.86 0.48
CA ALA A 181 -17.16 2.10 0.82
C ALA A 181 -17.82 2.00 2.20
N ASP A 182 -18.53 0.89 2.47
CA ASP A 182 -19.11 0.58 3.76
C ASP A 182 -18.02 0.52 4.84
N TYR A 183 -16.90 -0.16 4.56
CA TYR A 183 -15.74 -0.17 5.46
C TYR A 183 -15.22 1.24 5.78
N LEU A 184 -15.11 2.14 4.79
CA LEU A 184 -14.65 3.51 5.03
C LEU A 184 -15.69 4.33 5.82
N ASN A 185 -16.96 4.17 5.50
CA ASN A 185 -18.08 4.80 6.19
C ASN A 185 -18.15 4.37 7.65
N ASP A 186 -18.11 3.05 7.92
CA ASP A 186 -18.14 2.48 9.26
C ASP A 186 -16.89 2.87 10.07
N ALA A 187 -15.70 2.77 9.47
CA ALA A 187 -14.44 3.04 10.17
C ALA A 187 -14.19 4.53 10.44
N LEU A 188 -14.92 5.43 9.78
CA LEU A 188 -14.82 6.88 9.98
C LEU A 188 -16.10 7.46 10.59
N ASP A 189 -17.10 6.64 10.90
CA ASP A 189 -18.43 7.04 11.38
C ASP A 189 -19.09 8.13 10.50
N VAL A 190 -19.14 7.87 9.19
CA VAL A 190 -19.73 8.78 8.18
C VAL A 190 -20.50 8.01 7.12
N ASN A 191 -21.22 8.71 6.23
CA ASN A 191 -21.92 8.10 5.09
C ASN A 191 -21.70 8.88 3.79
N ILE A 192 -20.43 9.10 3.43
CA ILE A 192 -20.03 9.95 2.29
C ILE A 192 -19.23 9.19 1.23
N PHE A 193 -18.74 7.99 1.53
CA PHE A 193 -17.95 7.18 0.60
C PHE A 193 -18.86 6.34 -0.29
N SER A 194 -18.53 6.27 -1.58
CA SER A 194 -19.28 5.52 -2.59
C SER A 194 -18.35 4.97 -3.67
N PRO A 195 -18.58 3.75 -4.19
CA PRO A 195 -17.76 3.19 -5.27
C PRO A 195 -18.01 3.85 -6.64
N TYR A 196 -19.07 4.65 -6.76
CA TYR A 196 -19.46 5.28 -8.03
C TYR A 196 -18.85 6.67 -8.23
N VAL A 197 -18.40 7.28 -7.13
CA VAL A 197 -17.81 8.63 -7.15
C VAL A 197 -16.32 8.54 -7.49
N THR A 198 -15.90 9.33 -8.48
CA THR A 198 -14.48 9.60 -8.70
C THR A 198 -14.00 10.54 -7.61
N PHE A 199 -13.19 10.04 -6.68
CA PHE A 199 -12.67 10.87 -5.60
C PHE A 199 -11.37 11.59 -5.99
N ALA A 200 -10.61 11.06 -6.96
CA ALA A 200 -9.36 11.66 -7.37
C ALA A 200 -8.96 11.31 -8.80
N THR A 201 -8.04 12.11 -9.35
CA THR A 201 -7.30 11.81 -10.58
C THR A 201 -5.81 11.78 -10.28
N GLY A 202 -5.11 10.77 -10.76
CA GLY A 202 -3.71 10.54 -10.47
C GLY A 202 -2.78 10.45 -11.68
N GLU A 203 -1.50 10.53 -11.38
CA GLU A 203 -0.36 10.33 -12.27
C GLU A 203 0.66 9.44 -11.56
N LEU A 204 1.20 8.46 -12.28
CA LEU A 204 2.24 7.58 -11.79
C LEU A 204 3.47 7.69 -12.70
N THR A 205 4.60 8.10 -12.12
CA THR A 205 5.90 8.12 -12.79
C THR A 205 6.81 7.11 -12.11
N VAL A 206 7.44 6.24 -12.90
CA VAL A 206 8.31 5.17 -12.41
C VAL A 206 9.56 5.10 -13.28
N ASN A 207 10.72 5.26 -12.65
CA ASN A 207 12.01 5.04 -13.28
C ASN A 207 12.61 3.73 -12.80
N THR A 208 13.01 2.90 -13.75
CA THR A 208 13.72 1.65 -13.49
C THR A 208 15.07 1.67 -14.20
N LYS A 209 16.05 0.96 -13.64
CA LYS A 209 17.25 0.61 -14.40
C LYS A 209 16.88 -0.33 -15.55
N ARG A 210 17.60 -0.23 -16.65
CA ARG A 210 17.41 -1.07 -17.83
C ARG A 210 18.47 -2.17 -17.90
#